data_AF-A0A367XXP7-F1
#
_entry.id   AF-A0A367XXP7-F1
#
_cell.length_a   1.000
_cell.length_b   1.000
_cell.length_c   1.000
_cell.angle_alpha   90.00
_cell.angle_beta   90.00
_cell.angle_gamma   90.00
#
_symmetry.space_group_name_H-M   'P 1'
#
loop_
_entity.id
_entity.type
_entity.pdbx_description
1 polymer ?
#
loop_
_entity_poly.entity_id
_entity_poly.type
_entity_poly.pdbx_seq_one_letter_code
_entity_poly.pdbx_strand_id
1 'polypeptide(L)'
;MAPTSQLLNLPLEVPSNLLTPEGCVSSSRIRAFLKRSRQFTDDTIRPHLNEIAKSDCSRYFQEEIAPQWKLRGEIIDYCSKYSQELRQKTSQGKTVENATTLSYNLDNADEVTKKFDLRTDPYAYKTYQKNLEEQYRNCDALDNWTHNEATVEKIIREHTIEVLNDRCFYQDWMQAFRKAAFPDKS
;
A
#
# COMPACT_ATOMS: atom_id res chain seq x y z
N MET A 1 -21.88 21.10 -29.29
CA MET A 1 -21.86 19.91 -28.41
C MET A 1 -20.57 19.98 -27.60
N ALA A 2 -20.65 20.51 -26.38
CA ALA A 2 -19.51 20.50 -25.47
C ALA A 2 -19.30 19.07 -24.96
N PRO A 3 -18.06 18.55 -24.86
CA PRO A 3 -17.84 17.29 -24.20
C PRO A 3 -18.22 17.49 -22.74
N THR A 4 -19.13 16.66 -22.25
CA THR A 4 -19.48 16.56 -20.85
C THR A 4 -18.23 16.21 -20.06
N SER A 5 -17.62 17.22 -19.44
CA SER A 5 -16.63 17.04 -18.38
C SER A 5 -17.34 16.35 -17.22
N GLN A 6 -17.38 15.02 -17.22
CA GLN A 6 -17.51 14.25 -16.00
C GLN A 6 -16.23 14.50 -15.19
N LEU A 7 -16.16 15.66 -14.55
CA LEU A 7 -15.43 15.84 -13.32
C LEU A 7 -16.11 14.92 -12.30
N LEU A 8 -15.74 13.64 -12.35
CA LEU A 8 -15.87 12.77 -11.19
C LEU A 8 -14.98 13.43 -10.14
N ASN A 9 -15.61 14.18 -9.22
CA ASN A 9 -14.94 14.79 -8.07
C ASN A 9 -14.02 13.75 -7.46
N LEU A 10 -12.72 13.91 -7.67
CA LEU A 10 -11.73 13.01 -7.13
C LEU A 10 -11.75 13.24 -5.62
N PRO A 11 -11.86 12.18 -4.81
CA PRO A 11 -12.01 12.33 -3.37
C PRO A 11 -10.80 13.10 -2.81
N LEU A 12 -11.07 14.08 -1.96
CA LEU A 12 -10.05 14.89 -1.27
C LEU A 12 -9.56 14.24 0.02
N GLU A 13 -10.22 13.16 0.46
CA GLU A 13 -9.91 12.41 1.66
C GLU A 13 -9.94 10.91 1.37
N VAL A 14 -9.15 10.13 2.14
CA VAL A 14 -9.15 8.68 2.03
C VAL A 14 -10.48 8.17 2.60
N PRO A 15 -11.27 7.39 1.85
CA PRO A 15 -12.45 6.74 2.39
C PRO A 15 -12.08 5.89 3.62
N SER A 16 -12.74 6.13 4.76
CA SER A 16 -12.42 5.47 6.04
C SER A 16 -12.52 3.94 5.98
N ASN A 17 -13.35 3.41 5.08
CA ASN A 17 -13.49 1.97 4.84
C ASN A 17 -12.27 1.34 4.12
N LEU A 18 -11.34 2.14 3.60
CA LEU A 18 -10.07 1.65 3.02
C LEU A 18 -8.95 1.57 4.06
N LEU A 19 -8.99 2.38 5.11
CA LEU A 19 -7.98 2.39 6.18
C LEU A 19 -8.35 1.38 7.28
N THR A 20 -8.50 0.12 6.88
CA THR A 20 -8.82 -0.99 7.79
C THR A 20 -7.85 -2.14 7.61
N PRO A 21 -7.53 -2.90 8.68
CA PRO A 21 -6.72 -4.12 8.59
C PRO A 21 -7.23 -5.09 7.53
N GLU A 22 -8.55 -5.30 7.50
CA GLU A 22 -9.23 -6.17 6.54
C GLU A 22 -9.05 -5.65 5.11
N GLY A 23 -9.04 -4.32 4.92
CA GLY A 23 -8.77 -3.67 3.64
C GLY A 23 -7.35 -3.94 3.14
N CYS A 24 -6.34 -3.97 4.02
CA CYS A 24 -4.97 -4.30 3.62
C CYS A 24 -4.80 -5.78 3.27
N VAL A 25 -5.41 -6.69 4.03
CA VAL A 25 -5.38 -8.14 3.72
C VAL A 25 -6.15 -8.42 2.43
N SER A 26 -7.36 -7.86 2.29
CA SER A 26 -8.18 -7.92 1.07
C SER A 26 -8.02 -6.65 0.24
N SER A 27 -6.82 -6.45 -0.31
CA SER A 27 -6.38 -5.23 -1.01
C SER A 27 -7.12 -4.87 -2.31
N SER A 28 -8.14 -5.63 -2.75
CA SER A 28 -8.84 -5.42 -4.02
C SER A 28 -9.43 -4.01 -4.16
N ARG A 29 -10.07 -3.49 -3.10
CA ARG A 29 -10.66 -2.14 -3.09
C ARG A 29 -9.59 -1.05 -3.10
N ILE A 30 -8.52 -1.23 -2.32
CA ILE A 30 -7.38 -0.30 -2.30
C ILE A 30 -6.72 -0.25 -3.68
N ARG A 31 -6.44 -1.40 -4.30
CA ARG A 31 -5.85 -1.46 -5.65
C ARG A 31 -6.75 -0.79 -6.69
N ALA A 32 -8.06 -0.97 -6.61
CA ALA A 32 -9.00 -0.28 -7.49
C ALA A 32 -8.95 1.24 -7.30
N PHE A 33 -8.88 1.71 -6.05
CA PHE A 33 -8.70 3.13 -5.73
C PHE A 33 -7.39 3.69 -6.29
N LEU A 34 -6.25 3.03 -6.00
CA LEU A 34 -4.93 3.46 -6.47
C LEU A 34 -4.87 3.54 -7.99
N LYS A 35 -5.39 2.50 -8.68
CA LYS A 35 -5.49 2.47 -10.14
C LYS A 35 -6.32 3.65 -10.67
N ARG A 36 -7.49 3.90 -10.07
CA ARG A 36 -8.38 4.98 -10.53
C ARG A 36 -7.79 6.36 -10.31
N SER A 37 -7.15 6.58 -9.15
CA SER A 37 -6.44 7.83 -8.84
C SER A 37 -5.34 8.10 -9.87
N ARG A 38 -4.46 7.13 -10.13
CA ARG A 38 -3.37 7.23 -11.12
C ARG A 38 -3.88 7.51 -12.54
N GLN A 39 -4.97 6.84 -12.95
CA GLN A 39 -5.59 7.07 -14.24
C GLN A 39 -6.14 8.49 -14.42
N PHE A 40 -6.58 9.12 -13.32
CA PHE A 40 -7.14 10.47 -13.37
C PHE A 40 -6.11 11.58 -13.24
N THR A 41 -5.02 11.34 -12.52
CA THR A 41 -3.97 12.37 -12.32
C THR A 41 -2.77 12.19 -13.22
N ASP A 42 -2.20 10.98 -13.27
CA ASP A 42 -0.87 10.76 -13.82
C ASP A 42 -0.93 10.28 -15.29
N ASP A 43 -1.92 9.45 -15.67
CA ASP A 43 -2.05 9.00 -17.07
C ASP A 43 -2.55 10.12 -18.01
N THR A 44 -3.34 11.06 -17.48
CA THR A 44 -3.94 12.18 -18.20
C THR A 44 -3.13 13.47 -18.06
N ILE A 45 -1.97 13.44 -17.39
CA ILE A 45 -1.20 14.66 -17.13
C ILE A 45 -0.75 15.36 -18.42
N ARG A 46 -0.21 14.61 -19.39
CA ARG A 46 0.27 15.19 -20.66
C ARG A 46 -0.85 15.91 -21.43
N PRO A 47 -2.02 15.30 -21.70
CA PRO A 47 -3.10 16.02 -22.39
C PRO A 47 -3.60 17.21 -21.58
N HIS A 48 -3.78 17.07 -20.26
CA HIS A 48 -4.23 18.18 -19.41
C HIS A 48 -3.26 19.37 -19.43
N LEU A 49 -1.95 19.12 -19.35
CA LEU A 49 -0.93 20.17 -19.43
C LEU A 49 -0.87 20.87 -20.80
N ASN A 50 -1.36 20.24 -21.87
CA ASN A 50 -1.45 20.89 -23.18
C ASN A 50 -2.65 21.84 -23.28
N GLU A 51 -3.66 21.69 -22.42
CA GLU A 51 -4.89 22.49 -22.41
C GLU A 51 -4.78 23.74 -21.51
N ILE A 52 -3.86 23.74 -20.54
CA ILE A 52 -3.68 24.85 -19.59
C ILE A 52 -2.53 25.78 -20.00
N ALA A 53 -2.58 27.03 -19.51
CA ALA A 53 -1.46 27.95 -19.64
C ALA A 53 -0.29 27.53 -18.73
N LYS A 54 0.96 27.79 -19.17
CA LYS A 54 2.16 27.48 -18.38
C LYS A 54 2.18 28.14 -16.98
N SER A 55 1.55 29.29 -16.83
CA SER A 55 1.39 29.99 -15.53
C SER A 55 0.54 29.20 -14.54
N ASP A 56 -0.36 28.35 -15.03
CA ASP A 56 -1.36 27.66 -14.23
C ASP A 56 -0.89 26.27 -13.77
N CYS A 57 0.29 25.84 -14.22
CA CYS A 57 0.90 24.57 -13.83
C CYS A 57 1.01 24.39 -12.32
N SER A 58 1.45 25.43 -11.60
CA SER A 58 1.61 25.36 -10.14
C SER A 58 0.28 25.19 -9.42
N ARG A 59 -0.78 25.85 -9.91
CA ARG A 59 -2.14 25.71 -9.37
C ARG A 59 -2.65 24.29 -9.61
N TYR A 60 -2.56 23.80 -10.84
CA TYR A 60 -2.95 22.45 -11.20
C TYR A 60 -2.24 21.39 -10.35
N PHE A 61 -0.93 21.53 -10.14
CA PHE A 61 -0.18 20.63 -9.29
C PHE A 61 -0.68 20.65 -7.83
N GLN A 62 -0.91 21.83 -7.27
CA GLN A 62 -1.34 21.98 -5.87
C GLN A 62 -2.76 21.51 -5.61
N GLU A 63 -3.67 21.74 -6.55
CA GLU A 63 -5.11 21.46 -6.40
C GLU A 63 -5.47 20.02 -6.80
N GLU A 64 -4.82 19.45 -7.83
CA GLU A 64 -5.21 18.16 -8.40
C GLU A 64 -4.21 17.04 -8.10
N ILE A 65 -2.92 17.26 -8.38
CA ILE A 65 -1.89 16.20 -8.30
C ILE A 65 -1.49 15.93 -6.84
N ALA A 66 -1.10 16.98 -6.11
CA ALA A 66 -0.53 16.86 -4.78
C ALA A 66 -1.50 16.21 -3.76
N PRO A 67 -2.80 16.54 -3.73
CA PRO A 67 -3.74 15.87 -2.83
C PRO A 67 -3.84 14.37 -3.13
N GLN A 68 -3.90 13.98 -4.40
CA GLN A 68 -4.01 12.58 -4.79
C GLN A 68 -2.76 11.78 -4.42
N TRP A 69 -1.58 12.35 -4.64
CA TRP A 69 -0.31 11.75 -4.21
C TRP A 69 -0.25 11.53 -2.70
N LYS A 70 -0.80 12.48 -1.92
CA LYS A 70 -0.90 12.36 -0.47
C LYS A 70 -1.82 11.21 -0.08
N LEU A 71 -3.03 11.15 -0.62
CA LEU A 71 -4.00 10.07 -0.32
C LEU A 71 -3.46 8.68 -0.64
N ARG A 72 -2.83 8.51 -1.81
CA ARG A 72 -2.19 7.24 -2.18
C ARG A 72 -1.06 6.87 -1.22
N GLY A 73 -0.24 7.86 -0.85
CA GLY A 73 0.83 7.69 0.12
C GLY A 73 0.34 7.26 1.50
N GLU A 74 -0.73 7.87 2.00
CA GLU A 74 -1.34 7.55 3.30
C GLU A 74 -1.84 6.10 3.35
N ILE A 75 -2.49 5.61 2.28
CA ILE A 75 -2.97 4.22 2.22
C ILE A 75 -1.81 3.23 2.19
N ILE A 76 -0.79 3.50 1.37
CA ILE A 76 0.38 2.62 1.24
C ILE A 76 1.15 2.58 2.57
N ASP A 77 1.33 3.73 3.23
CA ASP A 77 2.01 3.81 4.53
C ASP A 77 1.22 3.10 5.63
N TYR A 78 -0.10 3.27 5.68
CA TYR A 78 -0.97 2.56 6.61
C TYR A 78 -0.82 1.04 6.48
N CYS A 79 -0.93 0.50 5.26
CA CYS A 79 -0.79 -0.95 5.06
C CYS A 79 0.64 -1.45 5.29
N SER A 80 1.67 -0.64 5.01
CA SER A 80 3.07 -0.96 5.33
C SER A 80 3.28 -1.10 6.85
N LYS A 81 2.79 -0.14 7.63
CA LYS A 81 2.83 -0.19 9.11
C LYS A 81 2.06 -1.39 9.64
N TYR A 82 0.85 -1.61 9.14
CA TYR A 82 0.06 -2.78 9.53
C TYR A 82 0.78 -4.10 9.22
N SER A 83 1.46 -4.19 8.07
CA SER A 83 2.25 -5.38 7.72
C SER A 83 3.37 -5.65 8.72
N GLN A 84 4.11 -4.59 9.12
CA GLN A 84 5.16 -4.69 10.12
C GLN A 84 4.61 -5.14 11.49
N GLU A 85 3.50 -4.56 11.92
CA GLU A 85 2.81 -4.96 13.16
C GLU A 85 2.35 -6.42 13.11
N LEU A 86 1.81 -6.86 11.97
CA LEU A 86 1.36 -8.23 11.77
C LEU A 86 2.56 -9.19 11.88
N ARG A 87 3.68 -8.87 11.23
CA ARG A 87 4.93 -9.63 11.34
C ARG A 87 5.46 -9.72 12.76
N GLN A 88 5.42 -8.63 13.50
CA GLN A 88 5.84 -8.60 14.91
C GLN A 88 4.95 -9.51 15.77
N LYS A 89 3.63 -9.50 15.55
CA LYS A 89 2.70 -10.38 16.26
C LYS A 89 2.93 -11.85 15.90
N THR A 90 3.21 -12.17 14.64
CA THR A 90 3.51 -13.54 14.20
C THR A 90 4.85 -14.02 14.75
N SER A 91 5.89 -13.18 14.77
CA SER A 91 7.21 -13.57 15.30
C SER A 91 7.25 -13.72 16.82
N GLN A 92 6.45 -12.93 17.55
CA GLN A 92 6.23 -13.11 19.00
C GLN A 92 5.49 -14.42 19.32
N GLY A 93 4.76 -14.99 18.36
CA GLY A 93 4.13 -16.30 18.44
C GLY A 93 5.06 -17.46 18.12
N LYS A 94 6.32 -17.48 18.59
CA LYS A 94 7.38 -18.47 18.27
C LYS A 94 7.57 -18.64 16.76
N THR A 95 8.70 -18.16 16.24
CA THR A 95 9.23 -18.60 14.96
C THR A 95 9.12 -20.12 14.85
N VAL A 96 8.35 -20.62 13.88
CA VAL A 96 8.64 -21.97 13.40
C VAL A 96 10.01 -21.84 12.77
N GLU A 97 11.02 -22.31 13.48
CA GLU A 97 12.27 -22.71 12.85
C GLU A 97 11.84 -23.56 11.67
N ASN A 98 12.12 -23.02 10.48
CA ASN A 98 11.93 -23.54 9.14
C ASN A 98 11.24 -24.92 9.17
N ALA A 99 10.01 -25.04 8.69
CA ALA A 99 9.23 -26.28 8.70
C ALA A 99 10.01 -27.52 8.20
N THR A 100 11.08 -27.32 7.42
CA THR A 100 12.05 -28.33 6.99
C THR A 100 12.90 -28.96 8.10
N THR A 101 13.07 -28.33 9.27
CA THR A 101 13.84 -28.85 10.42
C THR A 101 12.95 -29.60 11.43
N LEU A 102 11.63 -29.64 11.22
CA LEU A 102 10.68 -30.45 12.00
C LEU A 102 10.42 -31.81 11.34
N SER A 103 11.39 -32.31 10.57
CA SER A 103 11.44 -33.70 10.17
C SER A 103 11.77 -34.58 11.38
N TYR A 104 10.79 -35.32 11.89
CA TYR A 104 10.96 -36.59 12.64
C TYR A 104 11.95 -36.65 13.83
N ASN A 105 12.43 -35.53 14.37
CA ASN A 105 13.29 -35.55 15.55
C ASN A 105 12.42 -35.77 16.79
N LEU A 106 12.58 -36.95 17.43
CA LEU A 106 11.87 -37.37 18.65
C LEU A 106 12.05 -36.38 19.83
N ASP A 107 13.07 -35.52 19.79
CA ASP A 107 13.40 -34.57 20.85
C ASP A 107 12.31 -33.50 21.07
N ASN A 108 11.41 -33.30 20.10
CA ASN A 108 10.27 -32.38 20.20
C ASN A 108 8.95 -33.08 20.58
N ALA A 109 8.94 -34.39 20.78
CA ALA A 109 7.70 -35.14 21.07
C ALA A 109 7.06 -34.70 22.40
N ASP A 110 7.86 -34.39 23.41
CA ASP A 110 7.38 -33.93 24.72
C ASP A 110 6.82 -32.50 24.66
N GLU A 111 7.42 -31.60 23.87
CA GLU A 111 6.86 -30.25 23.66
C GLU A 111 5.55 -30.28 22.85
N VAL A 112 5.50 -31.14 21.83
CA VAL A 112 4.31 -31.31 20.98
C VAL A 112 3.16 -31.91 21.78
N THR A 113 3.39 -32.95 22.59
CA THR A 113 2.35 -33.56 23.43
C THR A 113 1.91 -32.64 24.59
N LYS A 114 2.81 -31.81 25.13
CA LYS A 114 2.47 -30.81 26.15
C LYS A 114 1.60 -29.67 25.58
N LYS A 115 1.82 -29.29 24.32
CA LYS A 115 1.07 -28.24 23.64
C LYS A 115 -0.22 -28.75 22.99
N PHE A 116 -0.21 -29.99 22.50
CA PHE A 116 -1.30 -30.63 21.79
C PHE A 116 -1.61 -31.98 22.43
N ASP A 117 -2.81 -32.13 22.98
CA ASP A 117 -3.31 -33.43 23.39
C ASP A 117 -3.71 -34.25 22.16
N LEU A 118 -2.73 -34.95 21.59
CA LEU A 118 -2.89 -35.79 20.40
C LEU A 118 -3.83 -36.99 20.64
N ARG A 119 -4.16 -37.31 21.89
CA ARG A 119 -5.11 -38.38 22.22
C ARG A 119 -6.55 -37.93 22.01
N THR A 120 -6.83 -36.65 22.26
CA THR A 120 -8.14 -36.04 22.04
C THR A 120 -8.31 -35.60 20.57
N ASP A 121 -7.25 -35.08 19.94
CA ASP A 121 -7.24 -34.72 18.51
C ASP A 121 -5.91 -35.11 17.82
N PRO A 122 -5.89 -36.23 17.07
CA PRO A 122 -4.71 -36.67 16.33
C PRO A 122 -4.19 -35.69 15.26
N TYR A 123 -5.01 -34.73 14.82
CA TYR A 123 -4.66 -33.77 13.77
C TYR A 123 -4.34 -32.37 14.29
N ALA A 124 -4.44 -32.13 15.60
CA ALA A 124 -4.22 -30.80 16.20
C ALA A 124 -2.90 -30.16 15.77
N TYR A 125 -1.81 -30.93 15.77
CA TYR A 125 -0.48 -30.45 15.36
C TYR A 125 -0.44 -30.04 13.88
N LYS A 126 -1.00 -30.86 12.98
CA LYS A 126 -1.03 -30.56 11.53
C LYS A 126 -1.87 -29.32 11.24
N THR A 127 -3.01 -29.18 11.92
CA THR A 127 -3.87 -28.00 11.81
C THR A 127 -3.14 -26.75 12.29
N TYR A 128 -2.39 -26.83 13.39
CA TYR A 128 -1.58 -25.72 13.87
C TYR A 128 -0.49 -25.31 12.88
N GLN A 129 0.26 -26.27 12.32
CA GLN A 129 1.27 -26.00 11.29
C GLN A 129 0.65 -25.30 10.08
N LYS A 130 -0.47 -25.82 9.58
CA LYS A 130 -1.18 -25.24 8.44
C LYS A 130 -1.64 -23.80 8.73
N ASN A 131 -2.25 -23.55 9.88
CA ASN A 131 -2.70 -22.21 10.27
C ASN A 131 -1.53 -21.22 10.36
N LEU A 132 -0.39 -21.69 10.85
CA LEU A 132 0.82 -20.90 10.97
C LEU A 132 1.42 -20.58 9.60
N GLU A 133 1.53 -21.58 8.71
CA GLU A 133 1.94 -21.37 7.32
C GLU A 133 1.03 -20.37 6.60
N GLU A 134 -0.29 -20.48 6.79
CA GLU A 134 -1.26 -19.54 6.23
C GLU A 134 -1.05 -18.11 6.74
N GLN A 135 -0.76 -17.93 8.04
CA GLN A 135 -0.44 -16.62 8.60
C GLN A 135 0.83 -16.02 7.97
N TYR A 136 1.92 -16.78 7.89
CA TYR A 136 3.16 -16.30 7.27
C TYR A 136 2.97 -15.96 5.80
N ARG A 137 2.25 -16.80 5.03
CA ARG A 137 1.93 -16.52 3.63
C ARG A 137 1.16 -15.22 3.46
N ASN A 138 0.23 -14.92 4.36
CA ASN A 138 -0.53 -13.67 4.32
C ASN A 138 0.36 -12.45 4.63
N CYS A 139 1.26 -12.57 5.61
CA CYS A 139 2.25 -11.54 5.92
C CYS A 139 3.14 -11.24 4.72
N ASP A 140 3.73 -12.28 4.10
CA ASP A 140 4.62 -12.11 2.96
C ASP A 140 3.88 -11.55 1.73
N ALA A 141 2.63 -11.95 1.50
CA ALA A 141 1.81 -11.40 0.44
C ALA A 141 1.52 -9.91 0.64
N LEU A 142 1.24 -9.49 1.88
CA LEU A 142 1.00 -8.11 2.26
C LEU A 142 2.28 -7.25 2.15
N ASP A 143 3.42 -7.73 2.62
CA ASP A 143 4.71 -7.06 2.50
C ASP A 143 5.10 -6.84 1.03
N ASN A 144 5.03 -7.90 0.23
CA ASN A 144 5.37 -7.82 -1.20
C ASN A 144 4.44 -6.84 -1.92
N TRP A 145 3.14 -6.89 -1.64
CA TRP A 145 2.19 -5.97 -2.25
C TRP A 145 2.46 -4.51 -1.86
N THR A 146 2.62 -4.21 -0.58
CA THR A 146 2.86 -2.84 -0.10
C THR A 146 4.19 -2.27 -0.61
N HIS A 147 5.25 -3.08 -0.65
CA HIS A 147 6.54 -2.70 -1.23
C HIS A 147 6.44 -2.40 -2.73
N ASN A 148 5.71 -3.23 -3.48
CA ASN A 148 5.49 -3.01 -4.90
C ASN A 148 4.70 -1.72 -5.16
N GLU A 149 3.64 -1.45 -4.40
CA GLU A 149 2.88 -0.19 -4.54
C GLU A 149 3.73 1.04 -4.18
N ALA A 150 4.58 0.94 -3.17
CA ALA A 150 5.53 2.01 -2.82
C ALA A 150 6.53 2.28 -3.96
N THR A 151 7.02 1.21 -4.60
CA THR A 151 7.93 1.30 -5.74
C THR A 151 7.24 1.90 -6.96
N VAL A 152 6.02 1.46 -7.26
CA VAL A 152 5.20 2.01 -8.35
C VAL A 152 4.91 3.49 -8.11
N GLU A 153 4.55 3.87 -6.88
CA GLU A 153 4.29 5.27 -6.55
C GLU A 153 5.54 6.14 -6.70
N LYS A 154 6.73 5.63 -6.37
CA LYS A 154 7.99 6.33 -6.63
C LYS A 154 8.20 6.58 -8.12
N ILE A 155 8.04 5.56 -8.96
CA ILE A 155 8.22 5.66 -10.43
C ILE A 155 7.22 6.65 -11.02
N ILE A 156 5.95 6.58 -10.59
CA ILE A 156 4.91 7.48 -11.08
C ILE A 156 5.26 8.92 -10.73
N ARG A 157 5.68 9.20 -9.49
CA ARG A 157 6.08 10.55 -9.09
C ARG A 157 7.24 11.07 -9.91
N GLU A 158 8.27 10.26 -10.14
CA GLU A 158 9.42 10.63 -10.97
C GLU A 158 9.00 10.98 -12.41
N HIS A 159 8.17 10.14 -13.04
CA HIS A 159 7.68 10.38 -14.40
C HIS A 159 6.76 11.61 -14.47
N THR A 160 5.84 11.79 -13.53
CA THR A 160 4.96 12.97 -13.50
C THR A 160 5.77 14.26 -13.34
N ILE A 161 6.86 14.23 -12.56
CA ILE A 161 7.80 15.36 -12.42
C ILE A 161 8.54 15.65 -13.73
N GLU A 162 9.00 14.60 -14.42
CA GLU A 162 9.62 14.73 -15.75
C GLU A 162 8.67 15.44 -16.72
N VAL A 163 7.40 15.01 -16.76
CA VAL A 163 6.37 15.63 -17.62
C VAL A 163 6.11 17.09 -17.24
N LEU A 164 6.04 17.39 -15.94
CA LEU A 164 5.87 18.77 -15.47
C LEU A 164 7.07 19.63 -15.88
N ASN A 165 8.29 19.13 -15.78
CA ASN A 165 9.49 19.86 -16.20
C ASN A 165 9.54 20.08 -17.72
N ASP A 166 9.04 19.14 -18.52
CA ASP A 166 9.00 19.26 -19.99
C ASP A 166 8.03 20.33 -20.47
N ARG A 167 6.82 20.37 -19.87
CA ARG A 167 5.71 21.22 -20.35
C ARG A 167 5.64 22.56 -19.62
N CYS A 168 5.93 22.54 -18.33
CA CYS A 168 5.96 23.72 -17.48
C CYS A 168 7.39 24.26 -17.37
N PHE A 169 7.70 24.98 -16.30
CA PHE A 169 9.04 25.45 -15.99
C PHE A 169 9.72 24.50 -15.00
N TYR A 170 11.05 24.48 -15.01
CA TYR A 170 11.81 23.68 -14.05
C TYR A 170 11.59 24.19 -12.62
N GLN A 171 11.06 23.33 -11.76
CA GLN A 171 10.82 23.59 -10.35
C GLN A 171 11.10 22.32 -9.53
N ASP A 172 11.50 22.46 -8.26
CA ASP A 172 11.49 21.33 -7.33
C ASP A 172 10.04 20.98 -6.92
N TRP A 173 9.39 20.19 -7.75
CA TRP A 173 8.03 19.69 -7.55
C TRP A 173 7.92 18.78 -6.30
N MET A 174 9.02 18.16 -5.86
CA MET A 174 9.03 17.37 -4.62
C MET A 174 9.00 18.26 -3.38
N GLN A 175 9.72 19.38 -3.40
CA GLN A 175 9.57 20.39 -2.35
C GLN A 175 8.19 21.03 -2.37
N ALA A 176 7.64 21.31 -3.56
CA ALA A 176 6.27 21.82 -3.69
C ALA A 176 5.24 20.84 -3.10
N PHE A 177 5.39 19.54 -3.36
CA PHE A 177 4.56 18.50 -2.75
C PHE A 177 4.65 18.52 -1.23
N ARG A 178 5.86 18.58 -0.67
CA ARG A 178 6.06 18.62 0.79
C ARG A 178 5.33 19.80 1.44
N LYS A 179 5.45 20.99 0.84
CA LYS A 179 4.76 22.21 1.30
C LYS A 179 3.24 22.08 1.21
N ALA A 180 2.73 21.50 0.12
CA ALA A 180 1.30 21.32 -0.09
C ALA A 180 0.70 20.23 0.82
N ALA A 181 1.41 19.11 1.01
CA ALA A 181 0.95 17.98 1.80
C ALA A 181 1.04 18.24 3.32
N PHE A 182 2.05 18.99 3.74
CA PHE A 182 2.38 19.30 5.13
C PHE A 182 2.64 20.81 5.29
N PRO A 183 1.59 21.64 5.35
CA PRO A 183 1.78 23.05 5.66
C PRO A 183 2.35 23.18 7.07
N ASP A 184 3.44 23.96 7.21
CA ASP A 184 3.99 24.30 8.53
C ASP A 184 2.89 24.94 9.36
N LYS A 185 2.61 24.37 10.54
CA LYS A 185 1.66 24.97 11.49
C LYS A 185 2.31 26.24 12.03
N SER A 186 1.93 27.39 11.49
CA SER A 186 2.32 28.70 12.01
C SER A 186 1.52 29.09 13.25
#